data_AF-A0A7J8QR96-F1
#
_entry.id   AF-A0A7J8QR96-F1
#
_cell.length_a   1.000
_cell.length_b   1.000
_cell.length_c   1.000
_cell.angle_alpha   90.00
_cell.angle_beta   90.00
_cell.angle_gamma   90.00
#
_symmetry.space_group_name_H-M   'P 1'
#
loop_
_entity.id
_entity.type
_entity.pdbx_description
1 polymer ?
#
loop_
_entity_poly.entity_id
_entity_poly.type
_entity_poly.pdbx_seq_one_letter_code
_entity_poly.pdbx_strand_id
1 'polypeptide(L)'
;MDADILHEEGVSGDEFNSMELEAGSSRADILDGISSGGEVNEEFGRANEILTRVELDLACSSEKLVNLSVLTMHLATRETDFESFMSEKDNMLVESMEKALEFDLLSGILDSEVKELNKFMEHLETYIISSREAISSFKHLGETFFKMEEKLLDSEESLKQSRNQVSEIKMQAADFHRILSCLHGNENRNDENGVNVSEGDRLSSGNTKIKMQTIEQQRHILRMLEKSLAREIDLEKKFAESRQIEEELKPRIYTLEEGMVSMEEETMDVSERLFEAQNAAVVFMGISKELLGRLQLAQFNLNNSTHRETELRSKLEESTVKLKAKESALRTLQSSDTRLSDFVQAQVDTLKEKLTEVEKKFILADSEAFTMREKADSLEKQLKESELNLSNAKASLDENREQHDALYSLINTLENDTADLKAKLFETEKRAHNAESKCKLIVETNTELIEELSLLKGQDLTSEKVEFLEMQLKESEIRLLNAVASAEASQEKQNMLYSTIGDMENLIEDLKLKVSKAENRADSAEDKCIILSETNAELSEELRFLRGRLGCLEASLNQAEEMKMATARDIGIRTQLIANLLMQLGMERERLHQQ
;
A
#
# COMPACT_ATOMS: atom_id res chain seq x y z
N MET A 1 -62.00 32.19 27.35
CA MET A 1 -63.00 31.81 28.36
C MET A 1 -63.34 30.38 28.07
N ASP A 2 -63.00 29.53 29.04
CA ASP A 2 -63.46 28.18 29.38
C ASP A 2 -63.50 27.09 28.30
N ALA A 3 -63.21 25.83 28.59
CA ALA A 3 -62.54 25.11 29.68
C ALA A 3 -62.60 23.64 29.23
N ASP A 4 -61.56 22.85 29.50
CA ASP A 4 -61.69 21.55 30.19
C ASP A 4 -60.40 20.74 30.04
N ILE A 5 -59.70 20.66 31.17
CA ILE A 5 -58.66 19.71 31.52
C ILE A 5 -59.14 19.10 32.83
N LEU A 6 -59.16 17.76 32.96
CA LEU A 6 -58.81 17.01 34.19
C LEU A 6 -58.95 15.49 33.98
N HIS A 7 -57.87 14.75 34.26
CA HIS A 7 -57.73 13.67 35.27
C HIS A 7 -56.29 13.10 35.14
N GLU A 8 -55.42 13.25 36.16
CA GLU A 8 -55.09 12.29 37.26
C GLU A 8 -54.53 10.96 36.73
N GLU A 9 -53.42 10.40 37.24
CA GLU A 9 -53.14 10.09 38.65
C GLU A 9 -51.66 9.66 38.83
N GLY A 10 -51.03 9.92 39.99
CA GLY A 10 -49.64 9.53 40.28
C GLY A 10 -49.09 10.02 41.63
N VAL A 11 -49.72 9.59 42.72
CA VAL A 11 -49.35 9.59 44.16
C VAL A 11 -48.05 8.78 44.40
N SER A 12 -47.17 8.91 45.42
CA SER A 12 -46.84 9.83 46.52
C SER A 12 -45.46 9.41 47.07
N GLY A 13 -44.70 10.32 47.71
CA GLY A 13 -43.56 9.97 48.56
C GLY A 13 -43.97 9.56 49.98
N ASP A 14 -43.03 8.97 50.75
CA ASP A 14 -42.54 9.58 51.99
C ASP A 14 -41.35 8.84 52.63
N GLU A 15 -40.59 9.65 53.38
CA GLU A 15 -39.32 9.47 54.09
C GLU A 15 -39.33 8.43 55.24
N PHE A 16 -38.15 7.96 55.65
CA PHE A 16 -37.82 7.85 57.08
C PHE A 16 -36.32 8.02 57.37
N ASN A 17 -36.08 8.65 58.51
CA ASN A 17 -34.90 9.40 58.96
C ASN A 17 -33.58 8.66 59.24
N SER A 18 -32.52 9.47 59.08
CA SER A 18 -31.20 9.39 59.69
C SER A 18 -31.21 9.32 61.22
N MET A 19 -30.21 8.64 61.80
CA MET A 19 -29.62 9.08 63.08
C MET A 19 -28.11 8.79 63.09
N GLU A 20 -27.39 9.83 63.47
CA GLU A 20 -25.96 10.11 63.35
C GLU A 20 -25.16 9.53 64.54
N LEU A 21 -23.88 9.16 64.34
CA LEU A 21 -22.75 9.67 65.16
C LEU A 21 -21.36 9.13 64.73
N GLU A 22 -20.46 10.10 64.62
CA GLU A 22 -19.03 10.09 64.96
C GLU A 22 -17.96 9.47 64.04
N ALA A 23 -17.27 10.39 63.33
CA ALA A 23 -15.84 10.69 63.43
C ALA A 23 -14.83 9.53 63.46
N GLY A 24 -14.00 9.46 62.40
CA GLY A 24 -12.70 8.79 62.49
C GLY A 24 -12.00 8.50 61.18
N SER A 25 -11.22 9.48 60.70
CA SER A 25 -9.89 9.28 60.10
C SER A 25 -9.70 8.55 58.75
N SER A 26 -8.73 9.07 57.99
CA SER A 26 -8.06 8.52 56.80
C SER A 26 -8.85 8.50 55.48
N ARG A 27 -8.90 9.67 54.83
CA ARG A 27 -8.98 9.77 53.37
C ARG A 27 -7.70 10.43 52.85
N ALA A 28 -6.61 9.71 53.00
CA ALA A 28 -5.40 9.78 52.20
C ALA A 28 -4.94 8.32 52.11
N ASP A 29 -4.54 7.84 50.92
CA ASP A 29 -4.06 6.47 50.61
C ASP A 29 -4.95 5.59 49.70
N ILE A 30 -5.80 6.18 48.84
CA ILE A 30 -6.31 5.45 47.65
C ILE A 30 -6.30 6.34 46.41
N LEU A 31 -5.21 7.08 46.21
CA LEU A 31 -5.04 7.94 45.03
C LEU A 31 -3.60 7.96 44.49
N ASP A 32 -2.83 6.89 44.74
CA ASP A 32 -1.46 6.75 44.22
C ASP A 32 -1.25 5.46 43.40
N GLY A 33 -2.33 4.80 42.98
CA GLY A 33 -2.28 3.49 42.31
C GLY A 33 -2.48 3.47 40.80
N ILE A 34 -2.62 4.62 40.13
CA ILE A 34 -2.97 4.65 38.68
C ILE A 34 -1.92 5.42 37.85
N SER A 35 -0.79 5.84 38.44
CA SER A 35 0.26 6.58 37.70
C SER A 35 1.42 5.71 37.18
N SER A 36 1.40 4.38 37.32
CA SER A 36 2.54 3.51 36.97
C SER A 36 2.44 2.82 35.60
N GLY A 37 1.25 2.70 35.01
CA GLY A 37 1.07 1.95 33.75
C GLY A 37 1.67 2.62 32.50
N GLY A 38 1.86 3.95 32.53
CA GLY A 38 2.48 4.67 31.41
C GLY A 38 4.00 4.53 31.37
N GLU A 39 4.64 4.53 32.55
CA GLU A 39 6.10 4.48 32.69
C GLU A 39 6.66 3.09 32.35
N VAL A 40 5.94 2.01 32.74
CA VAL A 40 6.33 0.62 32.43
C VAL A 40 6.28 0.32 30.92
N ASN A 41 5.31 0.88 30.18
CA ASN A 41 5.23 0.71 28.73
C ASN A 41 6.33 1.48 27.99
N GLU A 42 6.72 2.65 28.48
CA GLU A 42 7.79 3.45 27.91
C GLU A 42 9.18 2.84 28.20
N GLU A 43 9.36 2.31 29.41
CA GLU A 43 10.55 1.54 29.82
C GLU A 43 10.73 0.25 29.05
N PHE A 44 9.65 -0.52 28.88
CA PHE A 44 9.63 -1.71 28.06
C PHE A 44 9.96 -1.40 26.59
N GLY A 45 9.42 -0.30 26.06
CA GLY A 45 9.74 0.19 24.70
C GLY A 45 11.23 0.45 24.52
N ARG A 46 11.87 1.14 25.47
CA ARG A 46 13.33 1.40 25.44
C ARG A 46 14.17 0.12 25.50
N ALA A 47 13.77 -0.84 26.33
CA ALA A 47 14.49 -2.08 26.51
C ALA A 47 14.41 -2.98 25.26
N ASN A 48 13.23 -3.02 24.62
CA ASN A 48 13.04 -3.70 23.35
C ASN A 48 13.81 -2.99 22.21
N GLU A 49 13.88 -1.66 22.21
CA GLU A 49 14.68 -0.89 21.25
C GLU A 49 16.17 -1.26 21.33
N ILE A 50 16.74 -1.32 22.54
CA ILE A 50 18.12 -1.76 22.78
C ILE A 50 18.36 -3.15 22.20
N LEU A 51 17.44 -4.09 22.46
CA LEU A 51 17.55 -5.47 22.00
C LEU A 51 17.45 -5.56 20.47
N THR A 52 16.46 -4.90 19.86
CA THR A 52 16.32 -4.87 18.39
C THR A 52 17.56 -4.28 17.73
N ARG A 53 18.22 -3.30 18.35
CA ARG A 53 19.46 -2.74 17.82
C ARG A 53 20.62 -3.73 17.87
N VAL A 54 20.76 -4.47 18.96
CA VAL A 54 21.74 -5.57 19.05
C VAL A 54 21.46 -6.64 17.99
N GLU A 55 20.21 -7.05 17.83
CA GLU A 55 19.79 -8.05 16.84
C GLU A 55 20.09 -7.58 15.41
N LEU A 56 19.83 -6.31 15.08
CA LEU A 56 20.12 -5.72 13.77
C LEU A 56 21.63 -5.61 13.48
N ASP A 57 22.43 -5.14 14.44
CA ASP A 57 23.88 -5.05 14.30
C ASP A 57 24.52 -6.44 14.14
N LEU A 58 23.98 -7.43 14.84
CA LEU A 58 24.39 -8.83 14.71
C LEU A 58 24.00 -9.43 13.35
N ALA A 59 22.79 -9.15 12.86
CA ALA A 59 22.36 -9.60 11.53
C ALA A 59 23.21 -8.97 10.41
N CYS A 60 23.49 -7.67 10.50
CA CYS A 60 24.36 -6.94 9.56
C CYS A 60 25.79 -7.50 9.56
N SER A 61 26.37 -7.73 10.74
CA SER A 61 27.69 -8.36 10.83
C SER A 61 27.71 -9.79 10.31
N SER A 62 26.62 -10.56 10.48
CA SER A 62 26.48 -11.91 9.93
C SER A 62 26.39 -11.90 8.41
N GLU A 63 25.66 -10.96 7.80
CA GLU A 63 25.63 -10.79 6.34
C GLU A 63 27.01 -10.44 5.79
N LYS A 64 27.69 -9.47 6.41
CA LYS A 64 29.06 -9.10 6.06
C LYS A 64 30.00 -10.30 6.16
N LEU A 65 29.86 -11.13 7.20
CA LEU A 65 30.66 -12.32 7.42
C LEU A 65 30.44 -13.40 6.35
N VAL A 66 29.19 -13.62 5.91
CA VAL A 66 28.88 -14.52 4.79
C VAL A 66 29.56 -14.01 3.51
N ASN A 67 29.45 -12.71 3.22
CA ASN A 67 30.10 -12.11 2.05
C ASN A 67 31.63 -12.26 2.09
N LEU A 68 32.25 -12.06 3.25
CA LEU A 68 33.69 -12.29 3.43
C LEU A 68 34.05 -13.77 3.32
N SER A 69 33.20 -14.68 3.78
CA SER A 69 33.39 -16.12 3.61
C SER A 69 33.37 -16.52 2.13
N VAL A 70 32.47 -15.95 1.33
CA VAL A 70 32.42 -16.14 -0.12
C VAL A 70 33.67 -15.60 -0.80
N LEU A 71 34.12 -14.38 -0.44
CA LEU A 71 35.38 -13.82 -0.94
C LEU A 71 36.59 -14.70 -0.59
N THR A 72 36.60 -15.25 0.63
CA THR A 72 37.66 -16.15 1.10
C THR A 72 37.66 -17.47 0.33
N MET A 73 36.48 -18.02 0.03
CA MET A 73 36.34 -19.19 -0.83
C MET A 73 36.86 -18.92 -2.24
N HIS A 74 36.52 -17.77 -2.83
CA HIS A 74 37.04 -17.38 -4.14
C HIS A 74 38.57 -17.22 -4.14
N LEU A 75 39.12 -16.61 -3.09
CA LEU A 75 40.56 -16.50 -2.92
C LEU A 75 41.21 -17.88 -2.77
N ALA A 76 40.63 -18.80 -2.00
CA ALA A 76 41.14 -20.17 -1.87
C ALA A 76 41.14 -20.95 -3.19
N THR A 77 40.10 -20.79 -4.03
CA THR A 77 40.11 -21.40 -5.37
C THR A 77 41.18 -20.81 -6.29
N ARG A 78 41.47 -19.51 -6.14
CA ARG A 78 42.52 -18.84 -6.91
C ARG A 78 43.91 -19.10 -6.35
N GLU A 79 44.04 -19.37 -5.06
CA GLU A 79 45.29 -19.81 -4.42
C GLU A 79 45.80 -21.09 -5.07
N THR A 80 44.92 -22.09 -5.29
CA THR A 80 45.30 -23.34 -5.96
C THR A 80 45.73 -23.13 -7.41
N ASP A 81 45.06 -22.21 -8.12
CA ASP A 81 45.45 -21.82 -9.47
C ASP A 81 46.80 -21.09 -9.45
N PHE A 82 47.00 -20.17 -8.50
CA PHE A 82 48.21 -19.37 -8.33
C PHE A 82 49.42 -20.24 -7.97
N GLU A 83 49.26 -21.22 -7.08
CA GLU A 83 50.31 -22.18 -6.73
C GLU A 83 50.67 -23.09 -7.93
N SER A 84 49.70 -23.42 -8.79
CA SER A 84 49.93 -24.15 -10.04
C SER A 84 50.70 -23.31 -11.08
N PHE A 85 50.37 -22.02 -11.23
CA PHE A 85 51.05 -21.08 -12.12
C PHE A 85 52.50 -20.81 -11.70
N MET A 86 52.80 -20.86 -10.40
CA MET A 86 54.15 -20.73 -9.87
C MET A 86 55.05 -21.94 -10.13
N SER A 87 54.46 -23.11 -10.42
CA SER A 87 55.19 -24.35 -10.72
C SER A 87 55.54 -24.50 -12.21
N GLU A 88 54.71 -23.95 -13.10
CA GLU A 88 54.92 -23.98 -14.55
C GLU A 88 55.93 -22.91 -14.99
N LYS A 89 57.19 -23.34 -15.09
CA LYS A 89 58.37 -22.48 -15.28
C LYS A 89 58.49 -21.77 -16.64
N ASP A 90 57.54 -21.93 -17.56
CA ASP A 90 57.62 -21.33 -18.89
C ASP A 90 56.22 -21.08 -19.46
N ASN A 91 55.92 -19.80 -19.71
CA ASN A 91 54.95 -19.21 -20.65
C ASN A 91 53.88 -18.28 -20.03
N MET A 92 53.81 -17.05 -20.58
CA MET A 92 52.84 -15.96 -20.37
C MET A 92 52.98 -15.05 -19.13
N LEU A 93 54.07 -14.25 -19.12
CA LEU A 93 54.42 -13.26 -18.09
C LEU A 93 53.39 -12.11 -17.85
N VAL A 94 52.50 -11.80 -18.80
CA VAL A 94 51.58 -10.64 -18.67
C VAL A 94 50.26 -11.05 -18.01
N GLU A 95 49.65 -12.14 -18.46
CA GLU A 95 48.39 -12.65 -17.89
C GLU A 95 48.59 -13.21 -16.48
N SER A 96 49.78 -13.76 -16.18
CA SER A 96 50.15 -14.18 -14.83
C SER A 96 50.35 -13.01 -13.86
N MET A 97 50.85 -11.86 -14.35
CA MET A 97 51.08 -10.68 -13.53
C MET A 97 49.77 -9.96 -13.18
N GLU A 98 48.82 -9.91 -14.11
CA GLU A 98 47.48 -9.37 -13.87
C GLU A 98 46.72 -10.20 -12.82
N LYS A 99 46.75 -11.53 -12.94
CA LYS A 99 46.15 -12.45 -11.95
C LYS A 99 46.83 -12.38 -10.59
N ALA A 100 48.15 -12.16 -10.54
CA ALA A 100 48.90 -11.94 -9.30
C ALA A 100 48.50 -10.65 -8.58
N LEU A 101 48.37 -9.55 -9.34
CA LEU A 101 47.93 -8.26 -8.80
C LEU A 101 46.47 -8.31 -8.34
N GLU A 102 45.62 -9.02 -9.08
CA GLU A 102 44.22 -9.23 -8.69
C GLU A 102 44.12 -10.04 -7.39
N PHE A 103 44.92 -11.11 -7.25
CA PHE A 103 44.99 -11.89 -6.02
C PHE A 103 45.53 -11.08 -4.82
N ASP A 104 46.58 -10.27 -5.02
CA ASP A 104 47.14 -9.38 -4.00
C ASP A 104 46.12 -8.32 -3.55
N LEU A 105 45.42 -7.69 -4.50
CA LEU A 105 44.39 -6.69 -4.22
C LEU A 105 43.22 -7.31 -3.45
N LEU A 106 42.71 -8.46 -3.90
CA LEU A 106 41.58 -9.14 -3.26
C LEU A 106 41.94 -9.66 -1.86
N SER A 107 43.17 -10.16 -1.68
CA SER A 107 43.68 -10.57 -0.36
C SER A 107 43.82 -9.36 0.58
N GLY A 108 44.29 -8.22 0.06
CA GLY A 108 44.38 -6.97 0.81
C GLY A 108 43.01 -6.41 1.21
N ILE A 109 42.02 -6.50 0.30
CA ILE A 109 40.62 -6.15 0.60
C ILE A 109 40.07 -7.06 1.69
N LEU A 110 40.25 -8.38 1.57
CA LEU A 110 39.79 -9.34 2.57
C LEU A 110 40.39 -9.02 3.96
N ASP A 111 41.71 -8.83 4.06
CA ASP A 111 42.37 -8.52 5.33
C ASP A 111 41.90 -7.18 5.94
N SER A 112 41.70 -6.15 5.11
CA SER A 112 41.16 -4.86 5.56
C SER A 112 39.74 -4.99 6.11
N GLU A 113 38.86 -5.68 5.38
CA GLU A 113 37.46 -5.84 5.74
C GLU A 113 37.28 -6.74 6.96
N VAL A 114 38.07 -7.81 7.10
CA VAL A 114 38.08 -8.69 8.28
C VAL A 114 38.56 -7.92 9.52
N LYS A 115 39.55 -7.02 9.37
CA LYS A 115 39.99 -6.14 10.46
C LYS A 115 38.92 -5.14 10.88
N GLU A 116 38.19 -4.57 9.92
CA GLU A 116 37.09 -3.65 10.20
C GLU A 116 35.93 -4.37 10.89
N LEU A 117 35.53 -5.54 10.37
CA LEU A 117 34.50 -6.38 10.97
C LEU A 117 34.87 -6.81 12.40
N ASN A 118 36.12 -7.18 12.65
CA ASN A 118 36.58 -7.51 13.99
C ASN A 118 36.48 -6.31 14.96
N LYS A 119 36.83 -5.09 14.52
CA LYS A 119 36.66 -3.87 15.34
C LYS A 119 35.18 -3.58 15.60
N PHE A 120 34.32 -3.79 14.61
CA PHE A 120 32.88 -3.65 14.78
C PHE A 120 32.34 -4.64 15.82
N MET A 121 32.79 -5.91 15.77
CA MET A 121 32.39 -6.91 16.77
C MET A 121 32.87 -6.56 18.18
N GLU A 122 34.05 -5.98 18.35
CA GLU A 122 34.53 -5.46 19.65
C GLU A 122 33.62 -4.32 20.18
N HIS A 123 33.15 -3.44 19.28
CA HIS A 123 32.19 -2.40 19.62
C HIS A 123 30.82 -2.99 20.01
N LEU A 124 30.34 -3.97 19.24
CA LEU A 124 29.08 -4.66 19.49
C LEU A 124 29.12 -5.44 20.81
N GLU A 125 30.24 -6.10 21.14
CA GLU A 125 30.44 -6.76 22.43
C GLU A 125 30.33 -5.77 23.59
N THR A 126 30.98 -4.61 23.47
CA THR A 126 30.90 -3.53 24.47
C THR A 126 29.47 -3.00 24.60
N TYR A 127 28.76 -2.90 23.49
CA TYR A 127 27.36 -2.46 23.46
C TYR A 127 26.42 -3.49 24.08
N ILE A 128 26.60 -4.79 23.83
CA ILE A 128 25.85 -5.88 24.47
C ILE A 128 26.07 -5.90 25.98
N ILE A 129 27.31 -5.70 26.45
CA ILE A 129 27.62 -5.61 27.89
C ILE A 129 26.88 -4.41 28.52
N SER A 130 26.92 -3.25 27.86
CA SER A 130 26.22 -2.05 28.32
C SER A 130 24.69 -2.23 28.29
N SER A 131 24.18 -2.95 27.29
CA SER A 131 22.78 -3.31 27.13
C SER A 131 22.31 -4.27 28.22
N ARG A 132 23.16 -5.22 28.64
CA ARG A 132 22.90 -6.12 29.77
C ARG A 132 22.73 -5.35 31.07
N GLU A 133 23.57 -4.35 31.32
CA GLU A 133 23.42 -3.48 32.49
C GLU A 133 22.11 -2.67 32.44
N ALA A 134 21.77 -2.12 31.27
CA ALA A 134 20.50 -1.41 31.08
C ALA A 134 19.29 -2.33 31.26
N ILE A 135 19.33 -3.54 30.69
CA ILE A 135 18.24 -4.52 30.75
C ILE A 135 18.03 -5.03 32.19
N SER A 136 19.10 -5.10 32.99
CA SER A 136 19.04 -5.51 34.39
C SER A 136 18.19 -4.59 35.29
N SER A 137 17.96 -3.34 34.88
CA SER A 137 17.09 -2.40 35.57
C SER A 137 15.59 -2.79 35.48
N PHE A 138 15.23 -3.60 34.48
CA PHE A 138 13.86 -4.05 34.23
C PHE A 138 13.48 -5.35 34.94
N LYS A 139 14.25 -5.81 35.94
CA LYS A 139 13.95 -7.03 36.73
C LYS A 139 12.53 -7.09 37.30
N HIS A 140 11.92 -5.92 37.54
CA HIS A 140 10.57 -5.80 38.07
C HIS A 140 9.48 -6.27 37.09
N LEU A 141 9.78 -6.38 35.78
CA LEU A 141 8.86 -6.86 34.74
C LEU A 141 8.71 -8.40 34.68
N GLY A 142 9.38 -9.15 35.57
CA GLY A 142 9.14 -10.59 35.76
C GLY A 142 9.38 -11.43 34.49
N GLU A 143 8.34 -12.09 33.99
CA GLU A 143 8.40 -12.98 32.81
C GLU A 143 8.92 -12.27 31.55
N THR A 144 8.52 -11.01 31.37
CA THR A 144 8.97 -10.19 30.24
C THR A 144 10.46 -9.87 30.31
N PHE A 145 11.02 -9.71 31.51
CA PHE A 145 12.46 -9.55 31.72
C PHE A 145 13.21 -10.84 31.36
N PHE A 146 12.73 -12.01 31.80
CA PHE A 146 13.37 -13.29 31.47
C PHE A 146 13.43 -13.54 29.96
N LYS A 147 12.36 -13.21 29.23
CA LYS A 147 12.34 -13.30 27.76
C LYS A 147 13.35 -12.37 27.08
N MET A 148 13.56 -11.18 27.65
CA MET A 148 14.53 -10.21 27.13
C MET A 148 15.97 -10.61 27.44
N GLU A 149 16.19 -11.18 28.63
CA GLU A 149 17.48 -11.73 29.06
C GLU A 149 17.88 -12.95 28.22
N GLU A 150 16.93 -13.83 27.92
CA GLU A 150 17.12 -14.98 27.02
C GLU A 150 17.56 -14.54 25.62
N LYS A 151 16.85 -13.60 25.00
CA LYS A 151 17.24 -13.05 23.68
C LYS A 151 18.61 -12.38 23.68
N LEU A 152 18.96 -11.69 24.76
CA LEU A 152 20.28 -11.06 24.89
C LEU A 152 21.39 -12.11 25.02
N LEU A 153 21.12 -13.23 25.72
CA LEU A 153 22.01 -14.37 25.81
C LEU A 153 22.20 -15.04 24.43
N ASP A 154 21.11 -15.24 23.68
CA ASP A 154 21.17 -15.78 22.31
C ASP A 154 22.02 -14.89 21.39
N SER A 155 21.91 -13.57 21.57
CA SER A 155 22.71 -12.58 20.83
C SER A 155 24.19 -12.63 21.20
N GLU A 156 24.52 -12.84 22.49
CA GLU A 156 25.90 -13.01 22.96
C GLU A 156 26.52 -14.32 22.43
N GLU A 157 25.76 -15.41 22.42
CA GLU A 157 26.20 -16.68 21.84
C GLU A 157 26.44 -16.57 20.33
N SER A 158 25.53 -15.89 19.62
CA SER A 158 25.67 -15.63 18.19
C SER A 158 26.89 -14.75 17.87
N LEU A 159 27.15 -13.70 18.66
CA LEU A 159 28.36 -12.88 18.52
C LEU A 159 29.63 -13.70 18.75
N LYS A 160 29.60 -14.63 19.70
CA LYS A 160 30.73 -15.53 19.95
C LYS A 160 30.97 -16.47 18.78
N GLN A 161 29.91 -17.00 18.17
CA GLN A 161 30.02 -17.83 16.97
C GLN A 161 30.59 -17.05 15.79
N SER A 162 30.10 -15.83 15.56
CA SER A 162 30.58 -14.98 14.46
C SER A 162 32.04 -14.57 14.65
N ARG A 163 32.48 -14.33 15.89
CA ARG A 163 33.90 -14.08 16.22
C ARG A 163 34.82 -15.26 15.91
N ASN A 164 34.34 -16.48 16.15
CA ASN A 164 35.11 -17.68 15.80
C ASN A 164 35.30 -17.79 14.29
N GLN A 165 34.26 -17.51 13.51
CA GLN A 165 34.32 -17.49 12.04
C GLN A 165 35.23 -16.36 11.52
N VAL A 166 35.16 -15.15 12.09
CA VAL A 166 36.11 -14.06 11.76
C VAL A 166 37.55 -14.48 12.03
N SER A 167 37.80 -15.22 13.12
CA SER A 167 39.13 -15.72 13.45
C SER A 167 39.62 -16.77 12.45
N GLU A 168 38.73 -17.64 11.96
CA GLU A 168 39.02 -18.62 10.91
C GLU A 168 39.37 -17.94 9.58
N ILE A 169 38.57 -16.96 9.15
CA ILE A 169 38.84 -16.17 7.94
C ILE A 169 40.17 -15.41 8.08
N LYS A 170 40.44 -14.84 9.26
CA LYS A 170 41.70 -14.15 9.53
C LYS A 170 42.92 -15.09 9.42
N MET A 171 42.77 -16.34 9.84
CA MET A 171 43.81 -17.35 9.68
C MET A 171 44.05 -17.66 8.20
N GLN A 172 42.98 -17.83 7.41
CA GLN A 172 43.06 -18.04 5.96
C GLN A 172 43.66 -16.83 5.22
N ALA A 173 43.29 -15.60 5.60
CA ALA A 173 43.87 -14.38 5.05
C ALA A 173 45.38 -14.28 5.33
N ALA A 174 45.83 -14.69 6.52
CA ALA A 174 47.24 -14.76 6.84
C ALA A 174 47.98 -15.83 6.01
N ASP A 175 47.32 -16.94 5.69
CA ASP A 175 47.86 -17.97 4.80
C ASP A 175 48.03 -17.43 3.36
N PHE A 176 47.06 -16.68 2.81
CA PHE A 176 47.21 -16.02 1.51
C PHE A 176 48.36 -15.01 1.50
N HIS A 177 48.50 -14.22 2.57
CA HIS A 177 49.60 -13.25 2.68
C HIS A 177 50.98 -13.93 2.80
N ARG A 178 51.05 -15.10 3.46
CA ARG A 178 52.25 -15.93 3.52
C ARG A 178 52.68 -16.38 2.12
N ILE A 179 51.73 -16.75 1.26
CA ILE A 179 51.99 -17.19 -0.13
C ILE A 179 52.48 -16.03 -0.99
N LEU A 180 51.86 -14.85 -0.88
CA LEU A 180 52.32 -13.61 -1.54
C LEU A 180 53.73 -13.20 -1.07
N SER A 181 54.04 -13.40 0.21
CA SER A 181 55.36 -13.10 0.77
C SER A 181 56.46 -14.02 0.24
N CYS A 182 56.14 -15.27 -0.12
CA CYS A 182 57.08 -16.17 -0.81
C CYS A 182 57.45 -15.67 -2.22
N LEU A 183 56.63 -14.81 -2.85
CA LEU A 183 56.89 -14.19 -4.16
C LEU A 183 57.93 -13.07 -4.09
N HIS A 184 57.87 -12.24 -3.04
CA HIS A 184 58.74 -11.07 -2.84
C HIS A 184 60.10 -11.41 -2.20
N GLY A 185 60.27 -12.64 -1.69
CA GLY A 185 61.42 -13.08 -0.91
C GLY A 185 62.63 -13.57 -1.70
N ASN A 186 62.97 -12.95 -2.85
CA ASN A 186 64.21 -13.29 -3.57
C ASN A 186 65.00 -12.07 -4.07
N GLU A 187 65.00 -10.98 -3.33
CA GLU A 187 66.03 -9.95 -3.44
C GLU A 187 66.54 -9.58 -2.04
N ASN A 188 67.82 -9.91 -1.78
CA ASN A 188 68.62 -9.57 -0.61
C ASN A 188 68.45 -10.40 0.67
N ARG A 189 69.33 -11.42 0.79
CA ARG A 189 69.84 -11.86 2.09
C ARG A 189 71.35 -12.10 2.03
N ASN A 190 72.10 -11.00 2.03
CA ASN A 190 73.43 -10.94 2.62
C ASN A 190 73.36 -9.88 3.71
N ASP A 191 73.32 -10.30 4.97
CA ASP A 191 74.26 -9.84 5.99
C ASP A 191 73.95 -10.46 7.35
N GLU A 192 75.04 -10.82 8.02
CA GLU A 192 75.12 -11.36 9.36
C GLU A 192 74.64 -10.34 10.40
N ASN A 193 73.64 -10.70 11.22
CA ASN A 193 73.76 -10.65 12.69
C ASN A 193 72.43 -11.03 13.39
N GLY A 194 72.55 -12.01 14.30
CA GLY A 194 72.02 -11.91 15.66
C GLY A 194 70.51 -11.90 15.92
N VAL A 195 70.08 -12.98 16.58
CA VAL A 195 69.01 -13.09 17.61
C VAL A 195 67.64 -13.64 17.15
N ASN A 196 67.50 -14.95 17.38
CA ASN A 196 66.35 -15.74 17.87
C ASN A 196 64.92 -15.20 17.73
N VAL A 197 64.01 -15.99 17.12
CA VAL A 197 63.08 -16.91 17.82
C VAL A 197 62.21 -17.69 16.80
N SER A 198 62.21 -19.03 16.95
CA SER A 198 61.17 -20.07 16.72
C SER A 198 60.33 -20.02 15.44
N GLU A 199 60.58 -20.84 14.40
CA GLU A 199 60.35 -22.29 14.28
C GLU A 199 58.86 -22.65 14.07
N GLY A 200 58.53 -23.00 12.81
CA GLY A 200 57.23 -23.47 12.35
C GLY A 200 57.20 -23.61 10.82
N ASP A 201 57.42 -24.84 10.35
CA ASP A 201 57.20 -25.38 9.00
C ASP A 201 58.04 -24.89 7.79
N ARG A 202 59.08 -25.66 7.51
CA ARG A 202 59.65 -25.83 6.16
C ARG A 202 58.94 -26.98 5.44
N LEU A 203 58.16 -26.67 4.41
CA LEU A 203 57.80 -27.62 3.35
C LEU A 203 59.06 -27.91 2.50
N SER A 204 59.62 -29.10 2.68
CA SER A 204 60.75 -29.61 1.90
C SER A 204 60.23 -30.37 0.67
N SER A 205 60.13 -29.67 -0.47
CA SER A 205 60.13 -30.29 -1.79
C SER A 205 61.54 -30.81 -2.10
N GLY A 206 61.69 -32.14 -2.21
CA GLY A 206 62.97 -32.76 -2.53
C GLY A 206 62.95 -34.27 -2.36
N ASN A 207 62.42 -34.98 -3.36
CA ASN A 207 62.45 -36.44 -3.46
C ASN A 207 63.87 -37.02 -3.29
N THR A 208 64.21 -37.49 -2.08
CA THR A 208 65.17 -38.59 -1.89
C THR A 208 64.82 -39.44 -0.65
N LYS A 209 64.05 -40.51 -0.91
CA LYS A 209 64.17 -41.82 -0.26
C LYS A 209 64.03 -41.85 1.29
N ILE A 210 62.80 -41.72 1.79
CA ILE A 210 62.44 -42.06 3.17
C ILE A 210 62.67 -43.56 3.38
N LYS A 211 63.80 -43.91 3.98
CA LYS A 211 64.05 -45.26 4.47
C LYS A 211 63.28 -45.39 5.79
N MET A 212 62.05 -45.92 5.75
CA MET A 212 61.27 -46.30 6.93
C MET A 212 62.10 -47.24 7.81
N GLN A 213 62.53 -46.77 8.98
CA GLN A 213 63.53 -47.48 9.78
C GLN A 213 62.95 -48.50 10.77
N THR A 214 61.63 -48.65 10.91
CA THR A 214 61.06 -49.66 11.81
C THR A 214 59.72 -50.22 11.31
N ILE A 215 59.59 -51.55 11.30
CA ILE A 215 58.36 -52.30 10.94
C ILE A 215 57.15 -51.82 11.77
N GLU A 216 57.39 -51.33 12.99
CA GLU A 216 56.37 -50.78 13.89
C GLU A 216 55.74 -49.48 13.35
N GLN A 217 56.53 -48.59 12.73
CA GLN A 217 56.03 -47.35 12.12
C GLN A 217 55.19 -47.65 10.88
N GLN A 218 55.61 -48.63 10.06
CA GLN A 218 54.83 -49.12 8.93
C GLN A 218 53.49 -49.70 9.39
N ARG A 219 53.48 -50.49 10.47
CA ARG A 219 52.25 -51.07 11.03
C ARG A 219 51.32 -50.01 11.61
N HIS A 220 51.85 -48.96 12.23
CA HIS A 220 51.05 -47.85 12.75
C HIS A 220 50.38 -47.06 11.61
N ILE A 221 51.12 -46.75 10.55
CA ILE A 221 50.60 -46.05 9.36
C ILE A 221 49.52 -46.89 8.67
N LEU A 222 49.75 -48.19 8.46
CA LEU A 222 48.74 -49.11 7.90
C LEU A 222 47.46 -49.12 8.73
N ARG A 223 47.57 -49.18 10.07
CA ARG A 223 46.39 -49.17 10.96
C ARG A 223 45.67 -47.81 10.94
N MET A 224 46.39 -46.72 10.74
CA MET A 224 45.79 -45.38 10.55
C MET A 224 45.07 -45.28 9.20
N LEU A 225 45.68 -45.79 8.12
CA LEU A 225 45.07 -45.85 6.80
C LEU A 225 43.83 -46.75 6.77
N GLU A 226 43.85 -47.91 7.43
CA GLU A 226 42.68 -48.78 7.60
C GLU A 226 41.54 -48.07 8.34
N LYS A 227 41.85 -47.31 9.39
CA LYS A 227 40.86 -46.49 10.12
C LYS A 227 40.33 -45.32 9.30
N SER A 228 41.16 -44.73 8.43
CA SER A 228 40.72 -43.66 7.53
C SER A 228 39.83 -44.22 6.43
N LEU A 229 40.21 -45.35 5.81
CA LEU A 229 39.42 -46.04 4.79
C LEU A 229 38.06 -46.51 5.33
N ALA A 230 38.02 -47.05 6.56
CA ALA A 230 36.75 -47.44 7.18
C ALA A 230 35.82 -46.24 7.41
N ARG A 231 36.37 -45.07 7.75
CA ARG A 231 35.60 -43.82 7.89
C ARG A 231 35.13 -43.28 6.54
N GLU A 232 35.95 -43.40 5.50
CA GLU A 232 35.61 -43.02 4.13
C GLU A 232 34.45 -43.86 3.58
N ILE A 233 34.45 -45.18 3.82
CA ILE A 233 33.35 -46.08 3.43
C ILE A 233 32.04 -45.75 4.18
N ASP A 234 32.12 -45.41 5.47
CA ASP A 234 30.94 -44.98 6.25
C ASP A 234 30.35 -43.66 5.72
N LEU A 235 31.23 -42.72 5.35
CA LEU A 235 30.82 -41.46 4.72
C LEU A 235 30.18 -41.70 3.35
N GLU A 236 30.78 -42.53 2.50
CA GLU A 236 30.20 -42.89 1.19
C GLU A 236 28.80 -43.51 1.35
N LYS A 237 28.63 -44.37 2.36
CA LYS A 237 27.32 -44.94 2.69
C LYS A 237 26.31 -43.86 3.08
N LYS A 238 26.69 -42.92 3.95
CA LYS A 238 25.84 -41.78 4.33
C LYS A 238 25.49 -40.88 3.14
N PHE A 239 26.42 -40.66 2.22
CA PHE A 239 26.15 -39.93 0.98
C PHE A 239 25.15 -40.67 0.09
N ALA A 240 25.25 -41.99 -0.02
CA ALA A 240 24.28 -42.80 -0.75
C ALA A 240 22.89 -42.76 -0.10
N GLU A 241 22.80 -42.88 1.23
CA GLU A 241 21.55 -42.74 1.99
C GLU A 241 20.94 -41.32 1.82
N SER A 242 21.78 -40.27 1.88
CA SER A 242 21.34 -38.88 1.64
C SER A 242 20.78 -38.69 0.22
N ARG A 243 21.45 -39.25 -0.79
CA ARG A 243 20.99 -39.18 -2.19
C ARG A 243 19.66 -39.89 -2.39
N GLN A 244 19.46 -41.01 -1.70
CA GLN A 244 18.17 -41.73 -1.74
C GLN A 244 17.05 -40.89 -1.12
N ILE A 245 17.31 -40.22 0.00
CA ILE A 245 16.34 -39.32 0.64
C ILE A 245 16.01 -38.13 -0.29
N GLU A 246 17.02 -37.56 -0.95
CA GLU A 246 16.83 -36.48 -1.93
C GLU A 246 15.89 -36.91 -3.08
N GLU A 247 16.12 -38.09 -3.67
CA GLU A 247 15.26 -38.62 -4.73
C GLU A 247 13.84 -38.96 -4.25
N GLU A 248 13.65 -39.31 -2.96
CA GLU A 248 12.32 -39.50 -2.38
C GLU A 248 11.58 -38.17 -2.12
N LEU A 249 12.30 -37.12 -1.74
CA LEU A 249 11.72 -35.79 -1.50
C LEU A 249 11.32 -35.09 -2.80
N LYS A 250 12.05 -35.34 -3.88
CA LYS A 250 11.81 -34.73 -5.20
C LYS A 250 10.36 -34.84 -5.72
N PRO A 251 9.71 -36.03 -5.76
CA PRO A 251 8.31 -36.11 -6.16
C PRO A 251 7.36 -35.41 -5.17
N ARG A 252 7.68 -35.38 -3.87
CA ARG A 252 6.85 -34.68 -2.87
C ARG A 252 6.88 -33.17 -3.08
N ILE A 253 8.05 -32.62 -3.43
CA ILE A 253 8.21 -31.22 -3.80
C ILE A 253 7.37 -30.92 -5.05
N TYR A 254 7.45 -31.74 -6.10
CA TYR A 254 6.61 -31.55 -7.29
C TYR A 254 5.11 -31.59 -6.98
N THR A 255 4.65 -32.53 -6.16
CA THR A 255 3.23 -32.57 -5.76
C THR A 255 2.81 -31.37 -4.92
N LEU A 256 3.72 -30.83 -4.10
CA LEU A 256 3.45 -29.64 -3.30
C LEU A 256 3.41 -28.38 -4.18
N GLU A 257 4.31 -28.27 -5.16
CA GLU A 257 4.33 -27.19 -6.15
C GLU A 257 3.05 -27.19 -7.00
N GLU A 258 2.61 -28.36 -7.49
CA GLU A 258 1.36 -28.48 -8.24
C GLU A 258 0.13 -28.11 -7.39
N GLY A 259 0.13 -28.50 -6.11
CA GLY A 259 -0.89 -28.09 -5.15
C GLY A 259 -0.88 -26.58 -4.87
N MET A 260 0.30 -25.96 -4.79
CA MET A 260 0.45 -24.51 -4.63
C MET A 260 -0.09 -23.74 -5.84
N VAL A 261 0.22 -24.19 -7.06
CA VAL A 261 -0.30 -23.57 -8.30
C VAL A 261 -1.83 -23.67 -8.36
N SER A 262 -2.39 -24.83 -8.00
CA SER A 262 -3.85 -25.01 -7.99
C SER A 262 -4.54 -24.11 -6.95
N MET A 263 -3.93 -23.97 -5.77
CA MET A 263 -4.43 -23.10 -4.71
C MET A 263 -4.28 -21.61 -5.06
N GLU A 264 -3.21 -21.24 -5.78
CA GLU A 264 -2.99 -19.88 -6.29
C GLU A 264 -4.10 -19.49 -7.29
N GLU A 265 -4.45 -20.38 -8.21
CA GLU A 265 -5.55 -20.17 -9.16
C GLU A 265 -6.90 -19.99 -8.44
N GLU A 266 -7.21 -20.83 -7.44
CA GLU A 266 -8.43 -20.69 -6.64
C GLU A 266 -8.46 -19.37 -5.85
N THR A 267 -7.31 -18.95 -5.30
CA THR A 267 -7.19 -17.69 -4.56
C THR A 267 -7.37 -16.48 -5.48
N MET A 268 -6.85 -16.54 -6.71
CA MET A 268 -7.02 -15.49 -7.72
C MET A 268 -8.49 -15.33 -8.12
N ASP A 269 -9.20 -16.44 -8.39
CA ASP A 269 -10.62 -16.44 -8.73
C ASP A 269 -11.49 -15.92 -7.57
N VAL A 270 -11.23 -16.33 -6.32
CA VAL A 270 -11.92 -15.77 -5.14
C VAL A 270 -11.70 -14.26 -5.03
N SER A 271 -10.48 -13.79 -5.31
CA SER A 271 -10.14 -12.36 -5.24
C SER A 271 -10.83 -11.56 -6.35
N GLU A 272 -10.90 -12.09 -7.57
CA GLU A 272 -11.62 -11.49 -8.69
C GLU A 272 -13.11 -11.35 -8.36
N ARG A 273 -13.75 -12.42 -7.89
CA ARG A 273 -15.17 -12.39 -7.48
C ARG A 273 -15.43 -11.40 -6.34
N LEU A 274 -14.51 -11.28 -5.38
CA LEU A 274 -14.63 -10.31 -4.30
C LEU A 274 -14.57 -8.88 -4.81
N PHE A 275 -13.66 -8.59 -5.76
CA PHE A 275 -13.56 -7.27 -6.39
C PHE A 275 -14.82 -6.93 -7.19
N GLU A 276 -15.36 -7.88 -7.96
CA GLU A 276 -16.64 -7.72 -8.65
C GLU A 276 -17.79 -7.43 -7.67
N ALA A 277 -17.86 -8.17 -6.56
CA ALA A 277 -18.88 -7.98 -5.53
C ALA A 277 -18.76 -6.60 -4.86
N GLN A 278 -17.53 -6.13 -4.57
CA GLN A 278 -17.29 -4.79 -4.03
C GLN A 278 -17.73 -3.70 -5.02
N ASN A 279 -17.40 -3.84 -6.31
CA ASN A 279 -17.85 -2.91 -7.34
C ASN A 279 -19.38 -2.87 -7.44
N ALA A 280 -20.04 -4.02 -7.43
CA ALA A 280 -21.50 -4.10 -7.42
C ALA A 280 -22.10 -3.42 -6.18
N ALA A 281 -21.50 -3.60 -4.99
CA ALA A 281 -21.94 -2.96 -3.76
C ALA A 281 -21.83 -1.42 -3.83
N VAL A 282 -20.75 -0.89 -4.42
CA VAL A 282 -20.59 0.55 -4.64
C VAL A 282 -21.67 1.09 -5.59
N VAL A 283 -21.97 0.38 -6.69
CA VAL A 283 -23.04 0.74 -7.62
C VAL A 283 -24.40 0.75 -6.91
N PHE A 284 -24.71 -0.30 -6.14
CA PHE A 284 -25.97 -0.36 -5.37
C PHE A 284 -26.07 0.73 -4.31
N MET A 285 -24.96 1.07 -3.64
CA MET A 285 -24.91 2.20 -2.71
C MET A 285 -25.22 3.52 -3.43
N GLY A 286 -24.67 3.72 -4.62
CA GLY A 286 -24.98 4.88 -5.48
C GLY A 286 -26.47 4.96 -5.81
N ILE A 287 -27.05 3.86 -6.30
CA ILE A 287 -28.49 3.77 -6.63
C ILE A 287 -29.35 4.02 -5.38
N SER A 288 -28.98 3.44 -4.23
CA SER A 288 -29.71 3.62 -2.97
C SER A 288 -29.68 5.08 -2.50
N LYS A 289 -28.54 5.75 -2.61
CA LYS A 289 -28.42 7.18 -2.26
C LYS A 289 -29.28 8.05 -3.18
N GLU A 290 -29.30 7.76 -4.48
CA GLU A 290 -30.15 8.47 -5.43
C GLU A 290 -31.64 8.24 -5.14
N LEU A 291 -32.05 7.00 -4.90
CA LEU A 291 -33.43 6.66 -4.53
C LEU A 291 -33.86 7.37 -3.24
N LEU A 292 -32.97 7.43 -2.23
CA LEU A 292 -33.22 8.15 -1.00
C LEU A 292 -33.43 9.65 -1.26
N GLY A 293 -32.60 10.26 -2.12
CA GLY A 293 -32.76 11.66 -2.51
C GLY A 293 -34.10 11.91 -3.22
N ARG A 294 -34.51 11.02 -4.12
CA ARG A 294 -35.83 11.08 -4.80
C ARG A 294 -36.99 10.92 -3.80
N LEU A 295 -36.86 10.03 -2.83
CA LEU A 295 -37.87 9.83 -1.77
C LEU A 295 -38.01 11.10 -0.91
N GLN A 296 -36.90 11.69 -0.48
CA GLN A 296 -36.89 12.92 0.30
C GLN A 296 -37.54 14.08 -0.47
N LEU A 297 -37.24 14.22 -1.77
CA LEU A 297 -37.87 15.22 -2.62
C LEU A 297 -39.38 14.98 -2.77
N ALA A 298 -39.81 13.72 -2.96
CA ALA A 298 -41.22 13.36 -3.02
C ALA A 298 -41.94 13.66 -1.70
N GLN A 299 -41.31 13.35 -0.55
CA GLN A 299 -41.85 13.64 0.77
C GLN A 299 -41.98 15.16 1.01
N PHE A 300 -40.99 15.95 0.58
CA PHE A 300 -41.06 17.41 0.63
C PHE A 300 -42.20 17.95 -0.23
N ASN A 301 -42.35 17.45 -1.46
CA ASN A 301 -43.45 17.84 -2.36
C ASN A 301 -44.83 17.47 -1.80
N LEU A 302 -44.95 16.28 -1.21
CA LEU A 302 -46.17 15.85 -0.54
C LEU A 302 -46.51 16.77 0.62
N ASN A 303 -45.55 17.09 1.49
CA ASN A 303 -45.76 17.99 2.61
C ASN A 303 -46.22 19.39 2.16
N ASN A 304 -45.61 19.94 1.10
CA ASN A 304 -46.04 21.21 0.53
C ASN A 304 -47.45 21.14 -0.06
N SER A 305 -47.78 20.04 -0.73
CA SER A 305 -49.13 19.80 -1.25
C SER A 305 -50.16 19.70 -0.14
N THR A 306 -49.87 18.95 0.92
CA THR A 306 -50.73 18.84 2.12
C THR A 306 -50.93 20.21 2.76
N HIS A 307 -49.87 21.02 2.89
CA HIS A 307 -49.99 22.38 3.42
C HIS A 307 -50.93 23.24 2.55
N ARG A 308 -50.74 23.21 1.23
CA ARG A 308 -51.62 23.92 0.28
C ARG A 308 -53.06 23.42 0.34
N GLU A 309 -53.27 22.12 0.47
CA GLU A 309 -54.61 21.54 0.64
C GLU A 309 -55.26 22.04 1.93
N THR A 310 -54.53 22.05 3.06
CA THR A 310 -55.06 22.56 4.33
C THR A 310 -55.42 24.05 4.24
N GLU A 311 -54.63 24.85 3.54
CA GLU A 311 -54.93 26.26 3.28
C GLU A 311 -56.22 26.43 2.46
N LEU A 312 -56.38 25.65 1.39
CA LEU A 312 -57.58 25.68 0.55
C LEU A 312 -58.82 25.19 1.29
N ARG A 313 -58.70 24.14 2.12
CA ARG A 313 -59.80 23.66 2.98
C ARG A 313 -60.27 24.74 3.95
N SER A 314 -59.34 25.48 4.56
CA SER A 314 -59.67 26.61 5.45
C SER A 314 -60.45 27.69 4.71
N LYS A 315 -60.00 28.08 3.50
CA LYS A 315 -60.71 29.05 2.64
C LYS A 315 -62.11 28.57 2.24
N LEU A 316 -62.27 27.28 1.95
CA LEU A 316 -63.56 26.69 1.62
C LEU A 316 -64.52 26.72 2.81
N GLU A 317 -64.04 26.36 4.00
CA GLU A 317 -64.84 26.41 5.23
C GLU A 317 -65.32 27.84 5.50
N GLU A 318 -64.43 28.84 5.38
CA GLU A 318 -64.78 30.26 5.51
C GLU A 318 -65.87 30.67 4.51
N SER A 319 -65.75 30.23 3.25
CA SER A 319 -66.75 30.52 2.21
C SER A 319 -68.10 29.86 2.50
N THR A 320 -68.08 28.65 3.08
CA THR A 320 -69.28 27.87 3.42
C THR A 320 -70.04 28.54 4.57
N VAL A 321 -69.32 29.06 5.57
CA VAL A 321 -69.91 29.86 6.65
C VAL A 321 -70.55 31.14 6.10
N LYS A 322 -69.87 31.86 5.20
CA LYS A 322 -70.43 33.05 4.52
C LYS A 322 -71.68 32.72 3.71
N LEU A 323 -71.71 31.56 3.03
CA LEU A 323 -72.86 31.10 2.27
C LEU A 323 -74.05 30.80 3.18
N LYS A 324 -73.84 30.06 4.28
CA LYS A 324 -74.89 29.78 5.28
C LYS A 324 -75.45 31.08 5.88
N ALA A 325 -74.60 32.06 6.15
CA ALA A 325 -75.04 33.38 6.61
C ALA A 325 -75.94 34.07 5.56
N LYS A 326 -75.53 34.08 4.28
CA LYS A 326 -76.35 34.62 3.19
C LYS A 326 -77.67 33.85 2.99
N GLU A 327 -77.65 32.53 3.08
CA GLU A 327 -78.84 31.68 2.97
C GLU A 327 -79.82 31.96 4.12
N SER A 328 -79.33 32.13 5.35
CA SER A 328 -80.15 32.53 6.48
C SER A 328 -80.81 33.89 6.26
N ALA A 329 -80.09 34.86 5.70
CA ALA A 329 -80.64 36.16 5.31
C ALA A 329 -81.70 36.04 4.21
N LEU A 330 -81.46 35.16 3.21
CA LEU A 330 -82.43 34.90 2.15
C LEU A 330 -83.73 34.30 2.70
N ARG A 331 -83.65 33.36 3.65
CA ARG A 331 -84.84 32.79 4.32
C ARG A 331 -85.61 33.84 5.13
N THR A 332 -84.92 34.79 5.77
CA THR A 332 -85.61 35.94 6.42
C THR A 332 -86.33 36.81 5.40
N LEU A 333 -85.75 37.06 4.23
CA LEU A 333 -86.39 37.79 3.13
C LEU A 333 -87.62 37.03 2.61
N GLN A 334 -87.52 35.72 2.42
CA GLN A 334 -88.62 34.84 2.01
C GLN A 334 -89.79 34.85 3.01
N SER A 335 -89.50 34.92 4.31
CA SER A 335 -90.54 35.06 5.36
C SER A 335 -91.19 36.45 5.41
N SER A 336 -90.57 37.46 4.79
CA SER A 336 -91.19 38.78 4.62
C SER A 336 -92.08 38.85 3.37
N ASP A 337 -91.80 38.02 2.36
CA ASP A 337 -92.57 37.91 1.12
C ASP A 337 -93.93 37.22 1.32
N THR A 338 -94.02 36.32 2.32
CA THR A 338 -95.30 35.69 2.71
C THR A 338 -96.31 36.70 3.29
N ARG A 339 -95.87 37.89 3.72
CA ARG A 339 -96.78 38.98 4.16
C ARG A 339 -97.41 39.75 3.00
N LEU A 340 -96.86 39.65 1.78
CA LEU A 340 -97.42 40.25 0.57
C LEU A 340 -98.46 39.30 -0.09
N SER A 341 -98.29 37.99 0.10
CA SER A 341 -99.19 36.95 -0.41
C SER A 341 -100.58 36.97 0.24
N ASP A 342 -100.69 37.34 1.52
CA ASP A 342 -101.98 37.41 2.24
C ASP A 342 -102.84 38.63 1.85
N PHE A 343 -102.22 39.70 1.30
CA PHE A 343 -102.92 40.90 0.84
C PHE A 343 -103.51 40.73 -0.58
N VAL A 344 -102.86 39.93 -1.43
CA VAL A 344 -103.29 39.69 -2.82
C VAL A 344 -104.42 38.66 -2.89
N GLN A 345 -104.46 37.69 -1.97
CA GLN A 345 -105.51 36.66 -1.93
C GLN A 345 -106.91 37.22 -1.55
N ALA A 346 -106.98 38.32 -0.79
CA ALA A 346 -108.25 38.95 -0.40
C ALA A 346 -108.89 39.84 -1.50
N GLN A 347 -108.11 40.34 -2.47
CA GLN A 347 -108.65 41.11 -3.60
C GLN A 347 -109.20 40.23 -4.74
N VAL A 348 -108.69 39.00 -4.88
CA VAL A 348 -109.07 38.06 -5.95
C VAL A 348 -110.49 37.49 -5.75
N ASP A 349 -110.95 37.34 -4.51
CA ASP A 349 -112.29 36.81 -4.21
C ASP A 349 -113.40 37.87 -4.31
N THR A 350 -113.06 39.15 -4.30
CA THR A 350 -114.03 40.27 -4.41
C THR A 350 -114.33 40.68 -5.87
N LEU A 351 -113.47 40.30 -6.83
CA LEU A 351 -113.61 40.64 -8.25
C LEU A 351 -114.21 39.51 -9.11
N LYS A 352 -114.26 38.27 -8.57
CA LYS A 352 -114.85 37.09 -9.25
C LYS A 352 -116.38 37.09 -9.30
N GLU A 353 -117.06 37.88 -8.47
CA GLU A 353 -118.53 37.84 -8.34
C GLU A 353 -119.27 38.89 -9.19
N LYS A 354 -118.57 39.85 -9.81
CA LYS A 354 -119.18 40.96 -10.59
C LYS A 354 -119.04 40.85 -12.12
N LEU A 355 -118.43 39.78 -12.63
CA LEU A 355 -118.06 39.66 -14.06
C LEU A 355 -119.02 38.78 -14.89
N THR A 356 -119.96 38.05 -14.28
CA THR A 356 -120.76 37.05 -15.02
C THR A 356 -122.10 37.54 -15.60
N GLU A 357 -122.42 38.84 -15.56
CA GLU A 357 -123.75 39.32 -16.00
C GLU A 357 -123.78 40.32 -17.16
N VAL A 358 -122.70 41.06 -17.48
CA VAL A 358 -122.76 42.15 -18.49
C VAL A 358 -122.01 41.84 -19.79
N GLU A 359 -121.38 40.68 -19.88
CA GLU A 359 -120.64 40.20 -21.06
C GLU A 359 -121.52 39.77 -22.25
N LYS A 360 -122.77 40.27 -22.37
CA LYS A 360 -123.72 39.77 -23.39
C LYS A 360 -124.18 40.72 -24.47
N LYS A 361 -123.70 41.97 -24.58
CA LYS A 361 -123.86 42.77 -25.80
C LYS A 361 -122.68 43.75 -25.95
N PHE A 362 -121.55 43.29 -26.48
CA PHE A 362 -121.31 43.33 -27.93
C PHE A 362 -121.42 44.77 -28.47
N ILE A 363 -120.35 45.58 -28.45
CA ILE A 363 -119.17 45.54 -29.35
C ILE A 363 -119.38 46.43 -30.59
N LEU A 364 -118.22 46.90 -31.10
CA LEU A 364 -117.90 47.65 -32.30
C LEU A 364 -117.82 49.17 -32.06
N ALA A 365 -116.66 49.83 -32.01
CA ALA A 365 -115.56 49.66 -32.97
C ALA A 365 -114.18 50.22 -32.51
N ASP A 366 -113.92 50.47 -31.22
CA ASP A 366 -112.78 51.32 -30.81
C ASP A 366 -111.60 50.63 -30.11
N SER A 367 -111.67 49.33 -29.80
CA SER A 367 -110.62 48.62 -29.02
C SER A 367 -109.51 47.95 -29.85
N GLU A 368 -109.61 47.93 -31.18
CA GLU A 368 -108.70 47.17 -32.03
C GLU A 368 -107.40 47.93 -32.39
N ALA A 369 -107.43 49.26 -32.39
CA ALA A 369 -106.26 50.08 -32.76
C ALA A 369 -105.20 50.22 -31.64
N PHE A 370 -105.60 50.14 -30.36
CA PHE A 370 -104.67 50.27 -29.23
C PHE A 370 -103.94 48.95 -28.94
N THR A 371 -104.64 47.81 -29.09
CA THR A 371 -104.08 46.46 -28.85
C THR A 371 -102.99 46.07 -29.85
N MET A 372 -103.01 46.60 -31.07
CA MET A 372 -101.98 46.33 -32.08
C MET A 372 -100.66 47.07 -31.81
N ARG A 373 -100.70 48.26 -31.18
CA ARG A 373 -99.49 49.03 -30.84
C ARG A 373 -98.77 48.46 -29.63
N GLU A 374 -99.51 48.08 -28.57
CA GLU A 374 -98.90 47.39 -27.42
C GLU A 374 -98.33 46.01 -27.78
N LYS A 375 -98.97 45.28 -28.71
CA LYS A 375 -98.39 44.02 -29.22
C LYS A 375 -97.11 44.23 -30.02
N ALA A 376 -97.01 45.29 -30.81
CA ALA A 376 -95.79 45.60 -31.56
C ALA A 376 -94.61 45.91 -30.61
N ASP A 377 -94.83 46.74 -29.59
CA ASP A 377 -93.80 47.08 -28.60
C ASP A 377 -93.42 45.86 -27.73
N SER A 378 -94.40 45.02 -27.38
CA SER A 378 -94.14 43.77 -26.67
C SER A 378 -93.33 42.78 -27.51
N LEU A 379 -93.59 42.67 -28.81
CA LEU A 379 -92.85 41.77 -29.69
C LEU A 379 -91.44 42.30 -29.98
N GLU A 380 -91.24 43.61 -30.11
CA GLU A 380 -89.90 44.19 -30.27
C GLU A 380 -89.04 43.99 -29.01
N LYS A 381 -89.63 44.12 -27.82
CA LYS A 381 -88.95 43.83 -26.56
C LYS A 381 -88.60 42.34 -26.44
N GLN A 382 -89.53 41.45 -26.82
CA GLN A 382 -89.27 40.01 -26.87
C GLN A 382 -88.20 39.63 -27.91
N LEU A 383 -88.12 40.32 -29.05
CA LEU A 383 -87.10 40.08 -30.07
C LEU A 383 -85.71 40.47 -29.56
N LYS A 384 -85.58 41.65 -28.94
CA LYS A 384 -84.32 42.09 -28.33
C LYS A 384 -83.86 41.19 -27.18
N GLU A 385 -84.79 40.71 -26.36
CA GLU A 385 -84.51 39.74 -25.30
C GLU A 385 -84.12 38.37 -25.87
N SER A 386 -84.79 37.93 -26.94
CA SER A 386 -84.44 36.71 -27.69
C SER A 386 -83.06 36.78 -28.33
N GLU A 387 -82.68 37.92 -28.92
CA GLU A 387 -81.34 38.11 -29.50
C GLU A 387 -80.24 38.13 -28.44
N LEU A 388 -80.51 38.74 -27.28
CA LEU A 388 -79.58 38.76 -26.15
C LEU A 388 -79.44 37.35 -25.54
N ASN A 389 -80.54 36.60 -25.43
CA ASN A 389 -80.54 35.19 -25.03
C ASN A 389 -79.80 34.30 -26.05
N LEU A 390 -79.95 34.56 -27.35
CA LEU A 390 -79.22 33.85 -28.40
C LEU A 390 -77.71 34.13 -28.32
N SER A 391 -77.32 35.38 -28.05
CA SER A 391 -75.91 35.76 -27.88
C SER A 391 -75.30 35.14 -26.62
N ASN A 392 -76.04 35.12 -25.51
CA ASN A 392 -75.62 34.43 -24.28
C ASN A 392 -75.53 32.92 -24.45
N ALA A 393 -76.47 32.31 -25.19
CA ALA A 393 -76.45 30.88 -25.49
C ALA A 393 -75.24 30.50 -26.38
N LYS A 394 -74.83 31.37 -27.31
CA LYS A 394 -73.60 31.16 -28.10
C LYS A 394 -72.33 31.27 -27.26
N ALA A 395 -72.23 32.27 -26.37
CA ALA A 395 -71.10 32.38 -25.44
C ALA A 395 -71.02 31.15 -24.50
N SER A 396 -72.16 30.68 -24.01
CA SER A 396 -72.27 29.44 -23.24
C SER A 396 -71.88 28.19 -24.05
N LEU A 397 -72.13 28.17 -25.37
CA LEU A 397 -71.76 27.03 -26.21
C LEU A 397 -70.24 26.92 -26.38
N ASP A 398 -69.55 28.05 -26.54
CA ASP A 398 -68.08 28.08 -26.64
C ASP A 398 -67.42 27.73 -25.29
N GLU A 399 -67.92 28.25 -24.17
CA GLU A 399 -67.47 27.84 -22.83
C GLU A 399 -67.72 26.34 -22.56
N ASN A 400 -68.88 25.81 -22.96
CA ASN A 400 -69.18 24.39 -22.86
C ASN A 400 -68.26 23.53 -23.75
N ARG A 401 -67.83 24.05 -24.90
CA ARG A 401 -66.91 23.33 -25.80
C ARG A 401 -65.52 23.24 -25.20
N GLU A 402 -65.00 24.32 -24.63
CA GLU A 402 -63.72 24.32 -23.92
C GLU A 402 -63.77 23.42 -22.67
N GLN A 403 -64.87 23.44 -21.92
CA GLN A 403 -65.09 22.52 -20.80
C GLN A 403 -65.17 21.06 -21.26
N HIS A 404 -65.83 20.79 -22.39
CA HIS A 404 -65.92 19.45 -22.94
C HIS A 404 -64.55 18.93 -23.39
N ASP A 405 -63.73 19.76 -24.04
CA ASP A 405 -62.38 19.39 -24.46
C ASP A 405 -61.45 19.18 -23.25
N ALA A 406 -61.59 20.00 -22.20
CA ALA A 406 -60.88 19.81 -20.93
C ALA A 406 -61.30 18.50 -20.23
N LEU A 407 -62.60 18.18 -20.21
CA LEU A 407 -63.11 16.92 -19.70
C LEU A 407 -62.61 15.73 -20.51
N TYR A 408 -62.56 15.84 -21.84
CA TYR A 408 -62.05 14.78 -22.71
C TYR A 408 -60.56 14.52 -22.46
N SER A 409 -59.77 15.58 -22.28
CA SER A 409 -58.36 15.45 -21.89
C SER A 409 -58.21 14.80 -20.51
N LEU A 410 -59.05 15.17 -19.54
CA LEU A 410 -59.02 14.59 -18.19
C LEU A 410 -59.41 13.10 -18.22
N ILE A 411 -60.41 12.73 -19.01
CA ILE A 411 -60.82 11.33 -19.22
C ILE A 411 -59.64 10.53 -19.80
N ASN A 412 -58.98 11.03 -20.84
CA ASN A 412 -57.81 10.35 -21.42
C ASN A 412 -56.67 10.19 -20.40
N THR A 413 -56.42 11.20 -19.54
CA THR A 413 -55.41 11.06 -18.48
C THR A 413 -55.80 10.01 -17.45
N LEU A 414 -57.07 9.98 -17.03
CA LEU A 414 -57.57 9.00 -16.06
C LEU A 414 -57.59 7.58 -16.65
N GLU A 415 -57.87 7.42 -17.95
CA GLU A 415 -57.79 6.14 -18.64
C GLU A 415 -56.35 5.60 -18.68
N ASN A 416 -55.37 6.47 -18.96
CA ASN A 416 -53.95 6.12 -18.93
C ASN A 416 -53.50 5.73 -17.51
N ASP A 417 -53.89 6.52 -16.50
CA ASP A 417 -53.58 6.20 -15.09
C ASP A 417 -54.23 4.89 -14.66
N THR A 418 -55.46 4.62 -15.11
CA THR A 418 -56.17 3.36 -14.86
C THR A 418 -55.45 2.19 -15.52
N ALA A 419 -54.93 2.36 -16.74
CA ALA A 419 -54.16 1.32 -17.43
C ALA A 419 -52.83 1.03 -16.69
N ASP A 420 -52.11 2.06 -16.23
CA ASP A 420 -50.87 1.91 -15.47
C ASP A 420 -51.11 1.25 -14.10
N LEU A 421 -52.17 1.68 -13.38
CA LEU A 421 -52.59 1.04 -12.13
C LEU A 421 -52.97 -0.42 -12.34
N LYS A 422 -53.64 -0.76 -13.44
CA LYS A 422 -54.01 -2.14 -13.78
C LYS A 422 -52.77 -3.01 -14.04
N ALA A 423 -51.76 -2.48 -14.73
CA ALA A 423 -50.49 -3.17 -14.95
C ALA A 423 -49.73 -3.39 -13.62
N LYS A 424 -49.65 -2.36 -12.77
CA LYS A 424 -49.06 -2.47 -11.43
C LYS A 424 -49.81 -3.48 -10.56
N LEU A 425 -51.14 -3.49 -10.63
CA LEU A 425 -51.98 -4.44 -9.90
C LEU A 425 -51.64 -5.88 -10.30
N PHE A 426 -51.54 -6.15 -11.60
CA PHE A 426 -51.15 -7.47 -12.12
C PHE A 426 -49.77 -7.93 -11.59
N GLU A 427 -48.78 -7.03 -11.59
CA GLU A 427 -47.46 -7.35 -11.04
C GLU A 427 -47.48 -7.54 -9.51
N THR A 428 -48.27 -6.75 -8.78
CA THR A 428 -48.45 -6.95 -7.34
C THR A 428 -49.19 -8.24 -7.02
N GLU A 429 -50.15 -8.64 -7.84
CA GLU A 429 -50.91 -9.88 -7.71
C GLU A 429 -50.02 -11.09 -7.99
N LYS A 430 -49.17 -11.03 -9.02
CA LYS A 430 -48.14 -12.05 -9.27
C LYS A 430 -47.16 -12.16 -8.11
N ARG A 431 -46.74 -11.04 -7.52
CA ARG A 431 -45.89 -11.02 -6.33
C ARG A 431 -46.60 -11.62 -5.11
N ALA A 432 -47.88 -11.30 -4.92
CA ALA A 432 -48.70 -11.84 -3.84
C ALA A 432 -48.88 -13.36 -3.98
N HIS A 433 -49.22 -13.85 -5.18
CA HIS A 433 -49.33 -15.28 -5.45
C HIS A 433 -47.99 -16.02 -5.27
N ASN A 434 -46.86 -15.40 -5.64
CA ASN A 434 -45.54 -15.95 -5.36
C ASN A 434 -45.29 -16.02 -3.84
N ALA A 435 -45.56 -14.95 -3.10
CA ALA A 435 -45.45 -14.94 -1.65
C ALA A 435 -46.37 -15.98 -0.99
N GLU A 436 -47.59 -16.15 -1.48
CA GLU A 436 -48.54 -17.16 -1.00
C GLU A 436 -48.02 -18.58 -1.27
N SER A 437 -47.47 -18.85 -2.46
CA SER A 437 -46.86 -20.15 -2.76
C SER A 437 -45.65 -20.44 -1.87
N LYS A 438 -44.84 -19.43 -1.55
CA LYS A 438 -43.72 -19.54 -0.60
C LYS A 438 -44.21 -19.77 0.83
N CYS A 439 -45.25 -19.04 1.27
CA CYS A 439 -45.88 -19.26 2.57
C CYS A 439 -46.45 -20.67 2.68
N LYS A 440 -47.09 -21.18 1.63
CA LYS A 440 -47.60 -22.56 1.59
C LYS A 440 -46.47 -23.58 1.73
N LEU A 441 -45.38 -23.40 0.99
CA LEU A 441 -44.18 -24.23 1.13
C LEU A 441 -43.62 -24.18 2.55
N ILE A 442 -43.51 -22.97 3.14
CA ILE A 442 -43.04 -22.81 4.52
C ILE A 442 -43.96 -23.51 5.52
N VAL A 443 -45.28 -23.42 5.34
CA VAL A 443 -46.26 -24.12 6.17
C VAL A 443 -46.09 -25.64 6.03
N GLU A 444 -45.94 -26.16 4.81
CA GLU A 444 -45.68 -27.58 4.55
C GLU A 444 -44.39 -28.04 5.25
N THR A 445 -43.28 -27.30 5.09
CA THR A 445 -42.02 -27.62 5.77
C THR A 445 -42.13 -27.51 7.30
N ASN A 446 -42.90 -26.55 7.81
CA ASN A 446 -43.13 -26.42 9.25
C ASN A 446 -43.96 -27.58 9.77
N THR A 447 -44.95 -28.08 9.01
CA THR A 447 -45.70 -29.27 9.40
C THR A 447 -44.82 -30.51 9.41
N GLU A 448 -43.94 -30.68 8.42
CA GLU A 448 -42.95 -31.77 8.39
C GLU A 448 -41.98 -31.69 9.58
N LEU A 449 -41.44 -30.50 9.90
CA LEU A 449 -40.57 -30.31 11.07
C LEU A 449 -41.30 -30.55 12.39
N ILE A 450 -42.58 -30.16 12.50
CA ILE A 450 -43.40 -30.44 13.69
C ILE A 450 -43.63 -31.95 13.82
N GLU A 451 -43.88 -32.65 12.72
CA GLU A 451 -43.99 -34.11 12.70
C GLU A 451 -42.67 -34.77 13.09
N GLU A 452 -41.53 -34.34 12.54
CA GLU A 452 -40.19 -34.81 12.93
C GLU A 452 -39.86 -34.54 14.40
N LEU A 453 -40.18 -33.35 14.93
CA LEU A 453 -40.03 -33.03 16.35
C LEU A 453 -40.96 -33.87 17.22
N SER A 454 -42.18 -34.17 16.76
CA SER A 454 -43.11 -35.05 17.48
C SER A 454 -42.60 -36.50 17.52
N LEU A 455 -41.95 -36.95 16.44
CA LEU A 455 -41.28 -38.24 16.38
C LEU A 455 -40.05 -38.27 17.31
N LEU A 456 -39.26 -37.19 17.33
CA LEU A 456 -38.12 -37.04 18.24
C LEU A 456 -38.54 -36.99 19.72
N LYS A 457 -39.71 -36.43 20.00
CA LYS A 457 -40.29 -36.31 21.35
C LYS A 457 -41.03 -37.58 21.80
N GLY A 458 -41.49 -38.39 20.85
CA GLY A 458 -42.12 -39.71 21.09
C GLY A 458 -41.11 -40.85 21.19
N GLN A 459 -39.89 -40.64 20.73
CA GLN A 459 -38.75 -41.48 21.07
C GLN A 459 -38.20 -40.99 22.41
N ASP A 460 -38.20 -41.85 23.43
CA ASP A 460 -37.38 -41.61 24.62
C ASP A 460 -35.95 -41.35 24.13
N LEU A 461 -35.54 -40.08 24.13
CA LEU A 461 -34.17 -39.67 23.86
C LEU A 461 -33.33 -40.30 24.96
N THR A 462 -32.71 -41.43 24.67
CA THR A 462 -31.73 -42.02 25.55
C THR A 462 -30.61 -41.00 25.74
N SER A 463 -30.18 -40.82 26.99
CA SER A 463 -29.12 -39.91 27.43
C SER A 463 -27.90 -39.88 26.48
N GLU A 464 -27.58 -41.01 25.85
CA GLU A 464 -26.50 -41.17 24.87
C GLU A 464 -26.59 -40.26 23.64
N LYS A 465 -27.79 -39.97 23.11
CA LYS A 465 -27.91 -39.13 21.90
C LYS A 465 -27.67 -37.66 22.19
N VAL A 466 -28.01 -37.21 23.40
CA VAL A 466 -27.70 -35.86 23.89
C VAL A 466 -26.20 -35.73 24.15
N GLU A 467 -25.60 -36.72 24.83
CA GLU A 467 -24.15 -36.77 25.06
C GLU A 467 -23.35 -36.74 23.74
N PHE A 468 -23.81 -37.47 22.72
CA PHE A 468 -23.16 -37.47 21.40
C PHE A 468 -23.20 -36.10 20.71
N LEU A 469 -24.33 -35.38 20.80
CA LEU A 469 -24.46 -34.03 20.23
C LEU A 469 -23.64 -33.00 20.99
N GLU A 470 -23.57 -33.10 22.33
CA GLU A 470 -22.68 -32.26 23.15
C GLU A 470 -21.20 -32.52 22.81
N MET A 471 -20.83 -33.77 22.54
CA MET A 471 -19.48 -34.11 22.12
C MET A 471 -19.13 -33.51 20.75
N GLN A 472 -20.05 -33.59 19.77
CA GLN A 472 -19.86 -32.95 18.46
C GLN A 472 -19.78 -31.42 18.56
N LEU A 473 -20.58 -30.80 19.43
CA LEU A 473 -20.55 -29.35 19.64
C LEU A 473 -19.17 -28.92 20.17
N LYS A 474 -18.65 -29.61 21.19
CA LYS A 474 -17.30 -29.33 21.72
C LYS A 474 -16.21 -29.55 20.68
N GLU A 475 -16.32 -30.59 19.86
CA GLU A 475 -15.34 -30.83 18.80
C GLU A 475 -15.40 -29.74 17.71
N SER A 476 -16.60 -29.24 17.38
CA SER A 476 -16.78 -28.11 16.49
C SER A 476 -16.21 -26.81 17.06
N GLU A 477 -16.40 -26.54 18.36
CA GLU A 477 -15.82 -25.38 19.04
C GLU A 477 -14.30 -25.42 19.03
N ILE A 478 -13.68 -26.58 19.25
CA ILE A 478 -12.22 -26.76 19.17
C ILE A 478 -11.72 -26.50 17.74
N ARG A 479 -12.42 -27.00 16.71
CA ARG A 479 -12.05 -26.71 15.31
C ARG A 479 -12.17 -25.22 14.98
N LEU A 480 -13.22 -24.56 15.47
CA LEU A 480 -13.38 -23.12 15.30
C LEU A 480 -12.24 -22.35 15.96
N LEU A 481 -11.89 -22.70 17.21
CA LEU A 481 -10.80 -22.06 17.93
C LEU A 481 -9.46 -22.21 17.18
N ASN A 482 -9.18 -23.41 16.67
CA ASN A 482 -7.97 -23.66 15.88
C ASN A 482 -7.97 -22.90 14.56
N ALA A 483 -9.12 -22.80 13.89
CA ALA A 483 -9.25 -22.01 12.66
C ALA A 483 -9.04 -20.51 12.92
N VAL A 484 -9.58 -19.99 14.03
CA VAL A 484 -9.37 -18.59 14.46
C VAL A 484 -7.90 -18.35 14.78
N ALA A 485 -7.26 -19.20 15.59
CA ALA A 485 -5.83 -19.08 15.89
C ALA A 485 -4.96 -19.15 14.62
N SER A 486 -5.32 -20.01 13.66
CA SER A 486 -4.64 -20.08 12.37
C SER A 486 -4.84 -18.83 11.52
N ALA A 487 -6.04 -18.24 11.53
CA ALA A 487 -6.34 -17.00 10.82
C ALA A 487 -5.58 -15.82 11.44
N GLU A 488 -5.56 -15.71 12.77
CA GLU A 488 -4.78 -14.70 13.50
C GLU A 488 -3.28 -14.83 13.21
N ALA A 489 -2.73 -16.05 13.27
CA ALA A 489 -1.33 -16.30 12.91
C ALA A 489 -1.01 -15.91 11.45
N SER A 490 -1.95 -16.15 10.52
CA SER A 490 -1.78 -15.75 9.13
C SER A 490 -1.84 -14.23 8.95
N GLN A 491 -2.70 -13.54 9.69
CA GLN A 491 -2.80 -12.09 9.69
C GLN A 491 -1.55 -11.43 10.26
N GLU A 492 -1.02 -11.98 11.37
CA GLU A 492 0.25 -11.55 11.96
C GLU A 492 1.40 -11.69 10.95
N LYS A 493 1.48 -12.84 10.26
CA LYS A 493 2.47 -13.08 9.21
C LYS A 493 2.33 -12.07 8.07
N GLN A 494 1.10 -11.73 7.67
CA GLN A 494 0.86 -10.73 6.63
C GLN A 494 1.28 -9.32 7.08
N ASN A 495 1.00 -8.94 8.32
CA ASN A 495 1.43 -7.66 8.88
C ASN A 495 2.96 -7.55 8.93
N MET A 496 3.64 -8.63 9.33
CA MET A 496 5.11 -8.72 9.31
C MET A 496 5.67 -8.54 7.90
N LEU A 497 5.08 -9.22 6.90
CA LEU A 497 5.48 -9.06 5.50
C LEU A 497 5.32 -7.61 5.02
N TYR A 498 4.22 -6.94 5.35
CA TYR A 498 4.03 -5.53 4.99
C TYR A 498 5.05 -4.61 5.67
N SER A 499 5.41 -4.87 6.94
CA SER A 499 6.47 -4.12 7.61
C SER A 499 7.81 -4.31 6.90
N THR A 500 8.18 -5.55 6.57
CA THR A 500 9.42 -5.86 5.85
C THR A 500 9.46 -5.22 4.46
N ILE A 501 8.33 -5.20 3.74
CA ILE A 501 8.23 -4.50 2.45
C ILE A 501 8.49 -3.01 2.63
N GLY A 502 7.91 -2.37 3.66
CA GLY A 502 8.17 -0.97 3.96
C GLY A 502 9.65 -0.67 4.24
N ASP A 503 10.32 -1.55 4.98
CA ASP A 503 11.77 -1.41 5.24
C ASP A 503 12.60 -1.55 3.95
N MET A 504 12.23 -2.49 3.07
CA MET A 504 12.86 -2.64 1.75
C MET A 504 12.64 -1.42 0.85
N GLU A 505 11.45 -0.83 0.86
CA GLU A 505 11.15 0.40 0.12
C GLU A 505 12.01 1.58 0.59
N ASN A 506 12.17 1.73 1.91
CA ASN A 506 13.07 2.74 2.48
C ASN A 506 14.53 2.52 2.07
N LEU A 507 15.00 1.27 2.07
CA LEU A 507 16.35 0.93 1.61
C LEU A 507 16.55 1.23 0.12
N ILE A 508 15.56 0.89 -0.72
CA ILE A 508 15.59 1.21 -2.15
C ILE A 508 15.70 2.72 -2.36
N GLU A 509 14.97 3.52 -1.58
CA GLU A 509 15.01 4.98 -1.70
C GLU A 509 16.37 5.55 -1.26
N ASP A 510 16.98 5.06 -0.18
CA ASP A 510 18.34 5.44 0.22
C ASP A 510 19.39 5.02 -0.84
N LEU A 511 19.24 3.83 -1.42
CA LEU A 511 20.11 3.36 -2.51
C LEU A 511 19.98 4.25 -3.75
N LYS A 512 18.76 4.65 -4.14
CA LYS A 512 18.57 5.61 -5.24
C LYS A 512 19.26 6.94 -4.98
N LEU A 513 19.16 7.48 -3.76
CA LEU A 513 19.85 8.72 -3.39
C LEU A 513 21.36 8.57 -3.48
N LYS A 514 21.91 7.44 -3.00
CA LYS A 514 23.34 7.12 -3.12
C LYS A 514 23.79 6.99 -4.57
N VAL A 515 23.02 6.32 -5.42
CA VAL A 515 23.27 6.20 -6.86
C VAL A 515 23.29 7.57 -7.53
N SER A 516 22.27 8.40 -7.29
CA SER A 516 22.23 9.76 -7.85
C SER A 516 23.43 10.60 -7.41
N LYS A 517 23.87 10.47 -6.16
CA LYS A 517 25.07 11.16 -5.67
C LYS A 517 26.36 10.64 -6.31
N ALA A 518 26.45 9.34 -6.56
CA ALA A 518 27.60 8.72 -7.22
C ALA A 518 27.67 9.12 -8.71
N GLU A 519 26.53 9.16 -9.40
CA GLU A 519 26.40 9.59 -10.79
C GLU A 519 26.85 11.05 -10.96
N ASN A 520 26.34 11.96 -10.14
CA ASN A 520 26.79 13.36 -10.15
C ASN A 520 28.32 13.52 -9.89
N ARG A 521 28.92 12.62 -9.10
CA ARG A 521 30.38 12.62 -8.88
C ARG A 521 31.13 12.07 -10.07
N ALA A 522 30.59 11.04 -10.73
CA ALA A 522 31.14 10.48 -11.95
C ALA A 522 31.13 11.52 -13.07
N ASP A 523 30.00 12.21 -13.29
CA ASP A 523 29.88 13.30 -14.25
C ASP A 523 30.90 14.41 -13.98
N SER A 524 31.02 14.83 -12.71
CA SER A 524 32.02 15.84 -12.32
C SER A 524 33.47 15.38 -12.53
N ALA A 525 33.74 14.08 -12.40
CA ALA A 525 35.06 13.52 -12.66
C ALA A 525 35.33 13.42 -14.17
N GLU A 526 34.33 13.04 -14.96
CA GLU A 526 34.39 13.02 -16.42
C GLU A 526 34.70 14.41 -16.98
N ASP A 527 33.99 15.45 -16.53
CA ASP A 527 34.26 16.84 -16.90
C ASP A 527 35.72 17.24 -16.63
N LYS A 528 36.25 16.87 -15.45
CA LYS A 528 37.66 17.13 -15.10
C LYS A 528 38.63 16.38 -15.99
N CYS A 529 38.32 15.12 -16.32
CA CYS A 529 39.14 14.31 -17.23
C CYS A 529 39.15 14.88 -18.65
N ILE A 530 38.03 15.41 -19.13
CA ILE A 530 37.93 16.11 -20.42
C ILE A 530 38.85 17.33 -20.41
N ILE A 531 38.73 18.21 -19.41
CA ILE A 531 39.57 19.41 -19.28
C ILE A 531 41.06 19.05 -19.19
N LEU A 532 41.42 18.04 -18.40
CA LEU A 532 42.81 17.57 -18.30
C LEU A 532 43.32 16.99 -19.63
N SER A 533 42.48 16.30 -20.39
CA SER A 533 42.84 15.77 -21.69
C SER A 533 43.07 16.88 -22.72
N GLU A 534 42.21 17.90 -22.73
CA GLU A 534 42.36 19.09 -23.58
C GLU A 534 43.64 19.85 -23.26
N THR A 535 43.87 20.18 -21.99
CA THR A 535 45.10 20.87 -21.55
C THR A 535 46.37 20.06 -21.84
N ASN A 536 46.33 18.74 -21.68
CA ASN A 536 47.47 17.87 -22.03
C ASN A 536 47.72 17.84 -23.56
N ALA A 537 46.66 17.89 -24.37
CA ALA A 537 46.79 18.00 -25.82
C ALA A 537 47.42 19.33 -26.23
N GLU A 538 47.01 20.44 -25.63
CA GLU A 538 47.61 21.77 -25.83
C GLU A 538 49.10 21.79 -25.45
N LEU A 539 49.45 21.28 -24.26
CA LEU A 539 50.84 21.16 -23.82
C LEU A 539 51.67 20.28 -24.75
N SER A 540 51.10 19.20 -25.26
CA SER A 540 51.77 18.32 -26.22
C SER A 540 52.04 19.03 -27.55
N GLU A 541 51.12 19.86 -28.03
CA GLU A 541 51.34 20.71 -29.20
C GLU A 541 52.45 21.74 -28.97
N GLU A 542 52.47 22.41 -27.81
CA GLU A 542 53.52 23.35 -27.43
C GLU A 542 54.90 22.67 -27.35
N LEU A 543 54.98 21.50 -26.75
CA LEU A 543 56.22 20.71 -26.69
C LEU A 543 56.70 20.31 -28.09
N ARG A 544 55.78 19.88 -28.97
CA ARG A 544 56.11 19.58 -30.37
C ARG A 544 56.65 20.81 -31.08
N PHE A 545 56.03 21.97 -30.89
CA PHE A 545 56.50 23.24 -31.45
C PHE A 545 57.89 23.61 -30.96
N LEU A 546 58.12 23.57 -29.63
CA LEU A 546 59.41 23.88 -29.03
C LEU A 546 60.51 22.91 -29.48
N ARG A 547 60.19 21.62 -29.58
CA ARG A 547 61.12 20.60 -30.09
C ARG A 547 61.50 20.85 -31.55
N GLY A 548 60.53 21.24 -32.39
CA GLY A 548 60.80 21.66 -33.76
C GLY A 548 61.75 22.85 -33.84
N ARG A 549 61.53 23.88 -32.99
CA ARG A 549 62.41 25.06 -32.94
C ARG A 549 63.82 24.72 -32.44
N LEU A 550 63.93 23.85 -31.43
CA LEU A 550 65.22 23.36 -30.94
C LEU A 550 65.98 22.61 -32.02
N GLY A 551 65.32 21.73 -32.78
CA GLY A 551 65.94 21.02 -33.91
C GLY A 551 66.49 21.95 -34.98
N CYS A 552 65.77 23.04 -35.32
CA CYS A 552 66.29 24.06 -36.24
C CYS A 552 67.54 24.79 -35.69
N LEU A 553 67.55 25.11 -34.39
CA LEU A 553 68.70 25.75 -33.74
C LEU A 553 69.90 24.80 -33.69
N GLU A 554 69.67 23.53 -33.38
CA GLU A 554 70.71 22.49 -33.35
C GLU A 554 71.34 22.29 -34.75
N ALA A 555 70.51 22.23 -35.80
CA ALA A 555 71.00 22.17 -37.18
C ALA A 555 71.83 23.41 -37.55
N SER A 556 71.39 24.61 -37.14
CA SER A 556 72.12 25.86 -37.37
C SER A 556 73.45 25.90 -36.63
N LEU A 557 73.48 25.39 -35.39
CA LEU A 557 74.70 25.29 -34.57
C LEU A 557 75.71 24.33 -35.21
N ASN A 558 75.26 23.14 -35.62
CA ASN A 558 76.10 22.16 -36.30
C ASN A 558 76.69 22.73 -37.59
N GLN A 559 75.89 23.43 -38.39
CA GLN A 559 76.37 24.09 -39.61
C GLN A 559 77.43 25.18 -39.30
N ALA A 560 77.20 25.99 -38.26
CA ALA A 560 78.16 26.99 -37.83
C ALA A 560 79.47 26.36 -37.33
N GLU A 561 79.39 25.23 -36.63
CA GLU A 561 80.55 24.48 -36.17
C GLU A 561 81.34 23.86 -37.32
N GLU A 562 80.67 23.25 -38.31
CA GLU A 562 81.30 22.77 -39.53
C GLU A 562 82.00 23.89 -40.28
N MET A 563 81.37 25.07 -40.40
CA MET A 563 81.96 26.25 -41.02
C MET A 563 83.16 26.77 -40.24
N LYS A 564 83.10 26.80 -38.90
CA LYS A 564 84.23 27.12 -38.02
C LYS A 564 85.39 26.17 -38.25
N MET A 565 85.13 24.86 -38.29
CA MET A 565 86.14 23.83 -38.51
C MET A 565 86.75 23.90 -39.92
N ALA A 566 85.95 24.23 -40.94
CA ALA A 566 86.45 24.48 -42.30
C ALA A 566 87.37 25.71 -42.33
N THR A 567 86.97 26.80 -41.67
CA THR A 567 87.77 28.04 -41.57
C THR A 567 89.07 27.80 -40.81
N ALA A 568 89.03 27.08 -39.69
CA ALA A 568 90.23 26.72 -38.93
C ALA A 568 91.20 25.86 -39.75
N ARG A 569 90.70 24.93 -40.56
CA ARG A 569 91.52 24.15 -41.51
C ARG A 569 92.17 25.05 -42.57
N ASP A 570 91.42 25.97 -43.19
CA ASP A 570 91.97 26.92 -44.17
C ASP A 570 93.07 27.80 -43.54
N ILE A 571 92.83 28.35 -42.34
CA ILE A 571 93.83 29.11 -41.58
C ILE A 571 95.08 28.25 -41.32
N GLY A 572 94.91 26.99 -40.92
CA GLY A 572 96.02 26.05 -40.71
C GLY A 572 96.86 25.86 -41.97
N ILE A 573 96.23 25.65 -43.12
CA ILE A 573 96.91 25.52 -44.43
C ILE A 573 97.67 26.82 -44.77
N ARG A 574 97.02 27.99 -44.65
CA ARG A 574 97.66 29.29 -44.90
C ARG A 574 98.84 29.55 -43.97
N THR A 575 98.70 29.23 -42.68
CA THR A 575 99.75 29.39 -41.68
C THR A 575 100.96 28.52 -42.00
N GLN A 576 100.74 27.26 -42.40
CA GLN A 576 101.81 26.37 -42.81
C GLN A 576 102.55 26.90 -44.05
N LEU A 577 101.82 27.44 -45.04
CA LEU A 577 102.42 28.05 -46.22
C LEU A 577 103.27 29.27 -45.87
N ILE A 578 102.78 30.15 -44.98
CA ILE A 578 103.54 31.29 -44.47
C ILE A 578 104.80 30.83 -43.73
N ALA A 579 104.70 29.83 -42.85
CA ALA A 579 105.84 29.29 -42.12
C ALA A 579 106.92 28.73 -43.07
N ASN A 580 106.52 27.99 -44.11
CA ASN A 580 107.43 27.49 -45.13
C ASN A 580 108.13 28.64 -45.89
N LEU A 581 107.39 29.69 -46.28
CA LEU A 581 107.96 30.88 -46.93
C LEU A 581 108.94 31.63 -46.02
N LEU A 582 108.62 31.79 -44.74
CA LEU A 582 109.52 32.42 -43.76
C LEU A 582 110.80 31.60 -43.56
N MET A 583 110.69 30.26 -43.53
CA MET A 583 111.86 29.38 -43.46
C MET A 583 112.74 29.52 -44.70
N GLN A 584 112.15 29.54 -45.90
CA GLN A 584 112.87 29.82 -47.15
C GLN A 584 113.55 31.20 -47.13
N LEU A 585 112.84 32.24 -46.70
CA LEU A 585 113.38 33.59 -46.57
C LEU A 585 114.52 33.66 -45.55
N GLY A 586 114.42 32.91 -44.44
CA GLY A 586 115.47 32.76 -43.44
C GLY A 586 116.74 32.13 -44.02
N MET A 587 116.60 31.01 -44.75
CA MET A 587 117.71 30.36 -45.44
C MET A 587 118.36 31.29 -46.48
N GLU A 588 117.58 32.02 -47.27
CA GLU A 588 118.11 32.99 -48.24
C GLU A 588 118.82 34.17 -47.54
N ARG A 589 118.29 34.68 -46.42
CA ARG A 589 118.97 35.70 -45.61
C ARG A 589 120.31 35.21 -45.09
N GLU A 590 120.37 33.98 -44.60
CA GLU A 590 121.61 33.37 -44.09
C GLU A 590 122.63 33.16 -45.21
N ARG A 591 122.17 32.70 -46.38
CA ARG A 591 122.99 32.61 -47.61
C ARG A 591 123.57 33.96 -48.01
N LEU A 592 122.77 35.02 -48.00
CA LEU A 592 123.19 36.39 -48.31
C LEU A 592 124.17 36.95 -47.28
N HIS A 593 124.11 36.50 -46.01
CA HIS A 593 125.00 36.99 -44.96
C HIS A 593 126.39 36.33 -44.98
N GLN A 594 126.49 35.13 -45.58
CA GLN A 594 127.75 34.39 -45.76
C GLN A 594 128.51 34.78 -47.04
N GLN A 595 127.89 35.56 -47.94
CA GLN A 595 128.55 36.26 -49.06
C GLN A 595 129.07 37.61 -48.60
#